data_AF-A0A957ZAG4-F1
#
_entry.id   AF-A0A957ZAG4-F1
#
_cell.length_a   1.000
_cell.length_b   1.000
_cell.length_c   1.000
_cell.angle_alpha   90.00
_cell.angle_beta   90.00
_cell.angle_gamma   90.00
#
_symmetry.space_group_name_H-M   'P 1'
#
loop_
_entity.id
_entity.type
_entity.pdbx_description
1 polymer ?
#
loop_
_entity_poly.entity_id
_entity_poly.type
_entity_poly.pdbx_seq_one_letter_code
_entity_poly.pdbx_strand_id
1 'polypeptide(L)'
;LGTTAAGQDILMGGFSGLYFEGVDEATGNLKFITHPDRGPNPDPMDVDDDGVNERPFALPEYQAQWVRFAVNPETHAITWGEQTLLTTTDGAPITGLPNLAGEGGAAYADEEPIDLFGNPLELDPYGADMEGIVRADDGTWWMVDEYRPAIYHFDADGVLITRYV
;
A
#
# COMPACT_ATOMS: atom_id res chain seq x y z
N LEU A 1 -5.20 6.26 -9.91
CA LEU A 1 -4.10 5.41 -9.47
C LEU A 1 -3.19 5.10 -10.66
N GLY A 2 -3.72 4.49 -11.71
CA GLY A 2 -2.99 4.26 -12.94
C GLY A 2 -3.91 3.68 -14.02
N THR A 3 -3.33 3.28 -15.14
CA THR A 3 -4.04 2.63 -16.25
C THR A 3 -3.44 1.24 -16.43
N THR A 4 -4.29 0.21 -16.50
CA THR A 4 -3.84 -1.18 -16.67
C THR A 4 -3.25 -1.43 -18.05
N ALA A 5 -2.54 -2.55 -18.22
CA ALA A 5 -2.06 -2.98 -19.54
C ALA A 5 -3.20 -3.20 -20.57
N ALA A 6 -4.42 -3.44 -20.10
CA ALA A 6 -5.63 -3.56 -20.92
C ALA A 6 -6.31 -2.20 -21.22
N GLY A 7 -5.73 -1.08 -20.77
CA GLY A 7 -6.24 0.27 -21.03
C GLY A 7 -7.38 0.72 -20.12
N GLN A 8 -7.57 0.07 -18.96
CA GLN A 8 -8.59 0.45 -17.99
C GLN A 8 -8.02 1.40 -16.94
N ASP A 9 -8.69 2.52 -16.72
CA ASP A 9 -8.29 3.46 -15.66
C ASP A 9 -8.76 2.96 -14.29
N ILE A 10 -7.82 2.86 -13.36
CA ILE A 10 -8.09 2.57 -11.95
C ILE A 10 -7.91 3.87 -11.17
N LEU A 11 -8.98 4.29 -10.50
CA LEU A 11 -8.98 5.48 -9.65
C LEU A 11 -8.40 5.16 -8.27
N MET A 12 -7.97 6.19 -7.54
CA MET A 12 -7.56 6.03 -6.15
C MET A 12 -8.77 5.67 -5.29
N GLY A 13 -8.63 4.66 -4.43
CA GLY A 13 -9.68 4.15 -3.56
C GLY A 13 -9.32 2.75 -3.07
N GLY A 14 -10.14 2.20 -2.19
CA GLY A 14 -9.74 1.01 -1.40
C GLY A 14 -8.67 1.43 -0.40
N PHE A 15 -9.06 1.57 0.85
CA PHE A 15 -8.17 2.04 1.91
C PHE A 15 -8.36 1.18 3.15
N SER A 16 -7.26 0.73 3.76
CA SER A 16 -7.32 -0.07 4.98
C SER A 16 -6.94 0.67 6.26
N GLY A 17 -6.02 1.63 6.21
CA GLY A 17 -5.66 2.44 7.38
C GLY A 17 -6.37 3.79 7.46
N LEU A 18 -6.66 4.26 8.68
CA LEU A 18 -7.16 5.62 8.92
C LEU A 18 -6.61 6.19 10.22
N TYR A 19 -5.99 7.36 10.14
CA TYR A 19 -5.49 8.08 11.31
C TYR A 19 -6.01 9.51 11.34
N PHE A 20 -6.47 9.96 12.51
CA PHE A 20 -6.98 11.31 12.73
C PHE A 20 -5.85 12.27 13.09
N GLU A 21 -5.59 13.23 12.21
CA GLU A 21 -4.53 14.25 12.41
C GLU A 21 -5.02 15.46 13.21
N GLY A 22 -6.31 15.54 13.54
CA GLY A 22 -6.90 16.62 14.34
C GLY A 22 -7.90 17.48 13.56
N VAL A 23 -8.30 18.58 14.19
CA VAL A 23 -9.23 19.56 13.59
C VAL A 23 -8.44 20.74 13.04
N ASP A 24 -8.77 21.18 11.83
CA ASP A 24 -8.28 22.44 11.30
C ASP A 24 -8.93 23.61 12.05
N GLU A 25 -8.13 24.42 12.74
CA GLU A 25 -8.65 25.49 13.61
C GLU A 25 -9.37 26.61 12.84
N ALA A 26 -9.02 26.83 11.57
CA ALA A 26 -9.59 27.90 10.76
C ALA A 26 -10.95 27.52 10.17
N THR A 27 -11.12 26.25 9.81
CA THR A 27 -12.28 25.76 9.06
C THR A 27 -13.18 24.83 9.88
N GLY A 28 -12.69 24.27 10.98
CA GLY A 28 -13.38 23.22 11.74
C GLY A 28 -13.40 21.85 11.03
N ASN A 29 -12.70 21.71 9.90
CA ASN A 29 -12.65 20.45 9.17
C ASN A 29 -11.83 19.39 9.92
N LEU A 30 -12.29 18.14 9.88
CA LEU A 30 -11.55 16.99 10.42
C LEU A 30 -10.47 16.58 9.42
N LYS A 31 -9.22 16.41 9.87
CA LYS A 31 -8.09 16.01 9.03
C LYS A 31 -7.75 14.54 9.28
N PHE A 32 -7.53 13.81 8.20
CA PHE A 32 -7.20 12.40 8.23
C PHE A 32 -6.06 12.09 7.27
N ILE A 33 -5.39 10.99 7.58
CA ILE A 33 -4.46 10.33 6.68
C ILE A 33 -4.88 8.86 6.55
N THR A 34 -4.73 8.34 5.34
CA THR A 34 -5.10 6.97 4.96
C THR A 34 -4.09 6.45 3.94
N HIS A 35 -4.16 5.18 3.56
CA HIS A 35 -3.36 4.61 2.49
C HIS A 35 -4.16 3.49 1.83
N PRO A 36 -3.92 3.21 0.55
CA PRO A 36 -4.31 1.94 -0.03
C PRO A 36 -3.46 0.81 0.55
N ASP A 37 -3.92 -0.40 0.27
CA ASP A 37 -3.30 -1.64 0.74
C ASP A 37 -2.13 -1.97 -0.19
N ARG A 38 -2.06 -3.19 -0.72
CA ARG A 38 -1.17 -3.58 -1.83
C ARG A 38 -1.55 -3.04 -3.23
N GLY A 39 -2.55 -2.15 -3.32
CA GLY A 39 -3.09 -1.71 -4.61
C GLY A 39 -4.06 -2.71 -5.25
N PRO A 40 -4.46 -2.50 -6.53
CA PRO A 40 -5.59 -3.22 -7.13
C PRO A 40 -5.22 -4.64 -7.57
N ASN A 41 -5.92 -5.62 -7.01
CA ASN A 41 -5.81 -7.03 -7.33
C ASN A 41 -7.18 -7.67 -7.65
N PRO A 42 -7.31 -8.37 -8.80
CA PRO A 42 -8.41 -9.30 -9.05
C PRO A 42 -8.42 -10.51 -8.10
N ASP A 43 -9.49 -11.31 -8.19
CA ASP A 43 -9.58 -12.61 -7.51
C ASP A 43 -8.40 -13.51 -7.94
N PRO A 44 -7.89 -14.37 -7.02
CA PRO A 44 -6.86 -15.34 -7.36
C PRO A 44 -7.32 -16.31 -8.44
N MET A 45 -6.38 -16.77 -9.26
CA MET A 45 -6.64 -17.74 -10.33
C MET A 45 -5.43 -18.63 -10.56
N ASP A 46 -5.68 -19.90 -10.89
CA ASP A 46 -4.69 -20.86 -11.35
C ASP A 46 -4.41 -20.61 -12.86
N VAL A 47 -3.18 -20.18 -13.19
CA VAL A 47 -2.76 -19.86 -14.57
C VAL A 47 -1.95 -20.93 -15.28
N ASP A 48 -1.54 -21.99 -14.57
CA ASP A 48 -0.67 -23.04 -15.12
C ASP A 48 -1.16 -24.48 -14.88
N ASP A 49 -2.39 -24.63 -14.37
CA ASP A 49 -3.08 -25.88 -14.07
C ASP A 49 -2.35 -26.75 -13.02
N ASP A 50 -1.55 -26.16 -12.13
CA ASP A 50 -0.83 -26.88 -11.07
C ASP A 50 -1.66 -27.07 -9.78
N GLY A 51 -2.83 -26.41 -9.69
CA GLY A 51 -3.75 -26.45 -8.57
C GLY A 51 -3.47 -25.45 -7.45
N VAL A 52 -2.50 -24.55 -7.63
CA VAL A 52 -2.25 -23.36 -6.81
C VAL A 52 -2.92 -22.15 -7.49
N ASN A 53 -3.34 -21.17 -6.70
CA ASN A 53 -3.87 -19.92 -7.26
C ASN A 53 -2.81 -18.83 -7.13
N GLU A 54 -2.56 -18.14 -8.23
CA GLU A 54 -1.72 -16.96 -8.30
C GLU A 54 -2.54 -15.70 -8.04
N ARG A 55 -1.87 -14.64 -7.60
CA ARG A 55 -2.46 -13.33 -7.34
C ARG A 55 -2.18 -12.38 -8.50
N PRO A 56 -3.19 -11.95 -9.28
CA PRO A 56 -2.97 -10.94 -10.30
C PRO A 56 -2.82 -9.54 -9.72
N PHE A 57 -1.87 -8.78 -10.24
CA PHE A 57 -1.69 -7.35 -9.96
C PHE A 57 -2.04 -6.53 -11.20
N ALA A 58 -3.12 -5.75 -11.11
CA ALA A 58 -3.57 -4.94 -12.25
C ALA A 58 -2.63 -3.77 -12.55
N LEU A 59 -1.91 -3.31 -11.52
CA LEU A 59 -0.86 -2.30 -11.59
C LEU A 59 0.36 -2.82 -10.79
N PRO A 60 1.20 -3.68 -11.38
CA PRO A 60 2.39 -4.21 -10.68
C PRO A 60 3.35 -3.12 -10.20
N GLU A 61 3.39 -2.00 -10.93
CA GLU A 61 4.19 -0.81 -10.62
C GLU A 61 3.47 0.15 -9.65
N TYR A 62 2.38 -0.28 -9.00
CA TYR A 62 1.74 0.51 -7.94
C TYR A 62 2.77 0.82 -6.87
N GLN A 63 2.99 2.10 -6.60
CA GLN A 63 3.81 2.56 -5.50
C GLN A 63 2.93 2.87 -4.29
N ALA A 64 3.26 2.20 -3.18
CA ALA A 64 2.65 2.42 -1.88
C ALA A 64 2.75 3.90 -1.49
N GLN A 65 1.70 4.42 -0.86
CA GLN A 65 1.58 5.84 -0.55
C GLN A 65 0.56 6.08 0.54
N TRP A 66 0.74 7.15 1.31
CA TRP A 66 -0.35 7.69 2.12
C TRP A 66 -0.98 8.91 1.45
N VAL A 67 -2.23 9.15 1.82
CA VAL A 67 -3.08 10.20 1.29
C VAL A 67 -3.70 10.96 2.44
N ARG A 68 -3.55 12.28 2.45
CA ARG A 68 -4.28 13.16 3.35
C ARG A 68 -5.62 13.55 2.76
N PHE A 69 -6.62 13.69 3.61
CA PHE A 69 -7.89 14.30 3.24
C PHE A 69 -8.54 14.99 4.43
N ALA A 70 -9.45 15.90 4.13
CA ALA A 70 -10.24 16.60 5.13
C ALA A 70 -11.74 16.32 4.93
N VAL A 71 -12.48 16.24 6.02
CA VAL A 71 -13.94 16.07 6.02
C VAL A 71 -14.56 17.29 6.70
N ASN A 72 -15.47 17.95 5.99
CA ASN A 72 -16.31 18.98 6.60
C ASN A 72 -17.42 18.30 7.43
N PRO A 73 -17.48 18.50 8.75
CA PRO A 73 -18.40 17.75 9.61
C PRO A 73 -19.88 18.12 9.43
N GLU A 74 -20.19 19.28 8.83
CA GLU A 74 -21.57 19.73 8.62
C GLU A 74 -22.15 19.24 7.28
N THR A 75 -21.33 19.29 6.23
CA THR A 75 -21.74 18.97 4.85
C THR A 75 -21.34 17.57 4.41
N HIS A 76 -20.46 16.92 5.16
CA HIS A 76 -19.79 15.66 4.83
C HIS A 76 -18.96 15.70 3.54
N ALA A 77 -18.64 16.90 3.04
CA ALA A 77 -17.77 17.05 1.89
C ALA A 77 -16.35 16.59 2.21
N ILE A 78 -15.77 15.78 1.31
CA ILE A 78 -14.38 15.32 1.37
C ILE A 78 -13.54 16.20 0.46
N THR A 79 -12.42 16.69 0.99
CA THR A 79 -11.37 17.38 0.23
C THR A 79 -10.10 16.55 0.26
N TRP A 80 -9.66 16.07 -0.90
CA TRP A 80 -8.40 15.35 -1.04
C TRP A 80 -7.20 16.29 -0.95
N GLY A 81 -6.17 15.86 -0.22
CA GLY A 81 -4.95 16.60 0.02
C GLY A 81 -3.74 15.93 -0.61
N GLU A 82 -2.60 16.11 0.06
CA GLU A 82 -1.30 15.59 -0.35
C GLU A 82 -1.28 14.05 -0.42
N GLN A 83 -0.56 13.54 -1.42
CA GLN A 83 -0.18 12.13 -1.53
C GLN A 83 1.34 12.06 -1.40
N THR A 84 1.82 11.18 -0.52
CA THR A 84 3.26 10.97 -0.32
C THR A 84 3.59 9.54 -0.67
N LEU A 85 4.49 9.39 -1.64
CA LEU A 85 4.95 8.10 -2.12
C LEU A 85 5.97 7.51 -1.16
N LEU A 86 5.87 6.20 -0.91
CA LEU A 86 6.80 5.49 -0.05
C LEU A 86 7.99 4.99 -0.84
N THR A 87 9.17 5.20 -0.29
CA THR A 87 10.44 4.83 -0.92
C THR A 87 11.38 4.20 0.09
N THR A 88 12.28 3.36 -0.39
CA THR A 88 13.42 2.86 0.39
C THR A 88 14.45 3.96 0.61
N THR A 89 15.44 3.72 1.48
CA THR A 89 16.54 4.66 1.74
C THR A 89 17.36 5.05 0.50
N ASP A 90 17.43 4.20 -0.51
CA ASP A 90 18.10 4.44 -1.79
C ASP A 90 17.17 5.03 -2.86
N GLY A 91 15.92 5.33 -2.50
CA GLY A 91 14.94 6.00 -3.35
C GLY A 91 14.17 5.08 -4.30
N ALA A 92 14.29 3.75 -4.14
CA ALA A 92 13.47 2.82 -4.91
C ALA A 92 12.01 2.87 -4.42
N PRO A 93 11.02 2.74 -5.32
CA PRO A 93 9.62 2.70 -4.93
C PRO A 93 9.34 1.45 -4.11
N ILE A 94 8.54 1.58 -3.05
CA ILE A 94 7.95 0.43 -2.37
C ILE A 94 6.66 0.06 -3.11
N THR A 95 6.59 -1.16 -3.62
CA THR A 95 5.42 -1.64 -4.36
C THR A 95 4.39 -2.32 -3.45
N GLY A 96 3.26 -2.70 -4.02
CA GLY A 96 2.31 -3.61 -3.38
C GLY A 96 2.64 -5.10 -3.53
N LEU A 97 3.75 -5.46 -4.19
CA LEU A 97 4.09 -6.86 -4.44
C LEU A 97 4.46 -7.58 -3.13
N PRO A 98 4.22 -8.90 -3.01
CA PRO A 98 4.67 -9.68 -1.86
C PRO A 98 6.19 -9.58 -1.67
N ASN A 99 6.65 -9.58 -0.42
CA ASN A 99 8.01 -9.14 -0.13
C ASN A 99 9.10 -10.20 -0.15
N LEU A 100 9.08 -11.07 0.84
CA LEU A 100 10.16 -12.00 1.12
C LEU A 100 9.65 -13.40 0.88
N ALA A 101 10.49 -14.17 0.19
CA ALA A 101 10.24 -15.59 0.16
C ALA A 101 10.31 -16.18 1.58
N GLY A 102 9.39 -17.07 1.92
CA GLY A 102 9.46 -17.91 3.11
C GLY A 102 10.67 -18.84 3.06
N GLU A 103 11.13 -19.24 4.24
CA GLU A 103 12.21 -20.21 4.36
C GLU A 103 11.74 -21.60 3.86
N GLY A 104 12.70 -22.46 3.49
CA GLY A 104 12.38 -23.82 3.06
C GLY A 104 11.54 -24.58 4.09
N GLY A 105 10.32 -24.97 3.71
CA GLY A 105 9.33 -25.63 4.58
C GLY A 105 8.18 -24.73 5.04
N ALA A 106 8.20 -23.44 4.70
CA ALA A 106 7.06 -22.52 4.76
C ALA A 106 6.49 -22.29 3.34
N ALA A 107 5.34 -21.62 3.23
CA ALA A 107 4.87 -21.09 1.95
C ALA A 107 5.98 -20.23 1.32
N TYR A 108 6.22 -20.38 0.02
CA TYR A 108 7.37 -19.73 -0.63
C TYR A 108 7.24 -18.22 -0.63
N ALA A 109 6.06 -17.65 -0.80
CA ALA A 109 5.73 -16.27 -0.48
C ALA A 109 4.29 -16.29 0.06
N ASP A 110 3.82 -15.15 0.58
CA ASP A 110 2.44 -15.07 1.05
C ASP A 110 1.44 -15.26 -0.09
N GLU A 111 1.79 -14.76 -1.27
CA GLU A 111 1.07 -14.95 -2.53
C GLU A 111 2.09 -15.08 -3.68
N GLU A 112 1.71 -15.75 -4.78
CA GLU A 112 2.50 -15.84 -6.01
C GLU A 112 2.04 -14.74 -6.99
N PRO A 113 2.79 -13.62 -7.13
CA PRO A 113 2.31 -12.48 -7.91
C PRO A 113 2.45 -12.72 -9.41
N ILE A 114 1.40 -12.42 -10.17
CA ILE A 114 1.38 -12.44 -11.64
C ILE A 114 0.84 -11.12 -12.22
N ASP A 115 1.20 -10.82 -13.46
CA ASP A 115 0.56 -9.74 -14.22
C ASP A 115 -0.82 -10.17 -14.77
N LEU A 116 -1.52 -9.25 -15.43
CA LEU A 116 -2.84 -9.52 -16.04
C LEU A 116 -2.81 -10.52 -17.21
N PHE A 117 -1.63 -10.97 -17.65
CA PHE A 117 -1.44 -11.97 -18.68
C PHE A 117 -0.98 -13.32 -18.12
N GLY A 118 -0.86 -13.44 -16.79
CA GLY A 118 -0.40 -14.66 -16.13
C GLY A 118 1.11 -14.82 -16.09
N ASN A 119 1.89 -13.78 -16.40
CA ASN A 119 3.35 -13.86 -16.26
C ASN A 119 3.75 -13.64 -14.80
N PRO A 120 4.65 -14.48 -14.23
CA PRO A 120 5.19 -14.26 -12.89
C PRO A 120 5.87 -12.90 -12.75
N LEU A 121 5.65 -12.28 -11.59
CA LEU A 121 6.30 -11.05 -11.18
C LEU A 121 7.37 -11.35 -10.13
N GLU A 122 8.43 -10.56 -10.12
CA GLU A 122 9.45 -10.63 -9.08
C GLU A 122 8.90 -10.08 -7.77
N LEU A 123 9.35 -10.66 -6.65
CA LEU A 123 9.04 -10.13 -5.32
C LEU A 123 9.76 -8.79 -5.10
N ASP A 124 9.15 -7.91 -4.31
CA ASP A 124 9.80 -6.67 -3.86
C ASP A 124 10.21 -6.83 -2.39
N PRO A 125 11.50 -6.92 -2.04
CA PRO A 125 11.92 -7.12 -0.65
C PRO A 125 11.37 -6.13 0.37
N TYR A 126 10.90 -4.95 -0.07
CA TYR A 126 10.22 -3.95 0.76
C TYR A 126 8.74 -3.76 0.44
N GLY A 127 8.21 -4.49 -0.54
CA GLY A 127 6.82 -4.49 -0.95
C GLY A 127 5.90 -4.82 0.22
N ALA A 128 4.74 -4.18 0.25
CA ALA A 128 3.91 -4.18 1.43
C ALA A 128 2.43 -4.20 1.07
N ASP A 129 1.69 -4.96 1.87
CA ASP A 129 0.24 -4.88 1.93
C ASP A 129 -0.12 -4.05 3.17
N MET A 130 -0.10 -2.73 3.00
CA MET A 130 -0.20 -1.82 4.14
C MET A 130 -1.63 -1.82 4.70
N GLU A 131 -1.77 -2.09 6.00
CA GLU A 131 -3.09 -2.23 6.66
C GLU A 131 -3.38 -1.16 7.72
N GLY A 132 -2.36 -0.44 8.17
CA GLY A 132 -2.53 0.60 9.18
C GLY A 132 -1.43 1.64 9.13
N ILE A 133 -1.75 2.82 9.66
CA ILE A 133 -0.85 3.98 9.73
C ILE A 133 -1.07 4.73 11.04
N VAL A 134 0.02 5.15 11.67
CA VAL A 134 0.01 6.08 12.80
C VAL A 134 1.16 7.08 12.70
N ARG A 135 0.93 8.29 13.22
CA ARG A 135 1.98 9.31 13.35
C ARG A 135 2.63 9.23 14.72
N ALA A 136 3.95 9.24 14.78
CA ALA A 136 4.70 9.39 16.01
C ALA A 136 4.82 10.87 16.43
N ASP A 137 5.10 11.12 17.70
CA ASP A 137 5.24 12.48 18.26
C ASP A 137 6.39 13.29 17.63
N ASP A 138 7.42 12.61 17.13
CA ASP A 138 8.54 13.23 16.42
C ASP A 138 8.23 13.58 14.96
N GLY A 139 7.00 13.28 14.51
CA GLY A 139 6.51 13.56 13.16
C GLY A 139 6.77 12.47 12.14
N THR A 140 7.44 11.37 12.52
CA THR A 140 7.63 10.17 11.69
C THR A 140 6.37 9.30 11.65
N TRP A 141 6.37 8.28 10.80
CA TRP A 141 5.21 7.44 10.53
C TRP A 141 5.51 5.97 10.74
N TRP A 142 4.56 5.25 11.32
CA TRP A 142 4.61 3.80 11.44
C TRP A 142 3.45 3.18 10.67
N MET A 143 3.75 2.15 9.90
CA MET A 143 2.77 1.37 9.15
C MET A 143 2.94 -0.12 9.40
N VAL A 144 1.88 -0.89 9.21
CA VAL A 144 1.84 -2.36 9.44
C VAL A 144 1.46 -3.09 8.17
N ASP A 145 1.94 -4.32 8.00
CA ASP A 145 1.87 -5.12 6.77
C ASP A 145 1.03 -6.39 6.99
N GLU A 146 0.18 -6.77 6.01
CA GLU A 146 -0.58 -8.03 6.04
C GLU A 146 0.26 -9.22 5.59
N TYR A 147 1.17 -9.04 4.63
CA TYR A 147 1.94 -10.16 4.07
C TYR A 147 2.75 -10.90 5.13
N ARG A 148 3.27 -10.19 6.14
CA ARG A 148 4.06 -10.79 7.22
C ARG A 148 3.92 -9.92 8.47
N PRO A 149 4.17 -10.43 9.68
CA PRO A 149 4.19 -9.60 10.89
C PRO A 149 5.34 -8.59 10.85
N ALA A 150 5.17 -7.51 10.10
CA ALA A 150 6.17 -6.50 9.86
C ALA A 150 5.61 -5.11 10.13
N ILE A 151 6.50 -4.22 10.58
CA ILE A 151 6.21 -2.80 10.75
C ILE A 151 7.28 -1.97 10.06
N TYR A 152 6.85 -0.90 9.41
CA TYR A 152 7.68 0.01 8.64
C TYR A 152 7.69 1.37 9.33
N HIS A 153 8.88 1.94 9.49
CA HIS A 153 9.09 3.27 10.04
C HIS A 153 9.56 4.19 8.92
N PHE A 154 8.77 5.22 8.61
CA PHE A 154 9.08 6.20 7.58
C PHE A 154 9.33 7.57 8.20
N ASP A 155 10.18 8.37 7.55
CA ASP A 155 10.28 9.79 7.87
C ASP A 155 9.04 10.56 7.38
N ALA A 156 9.04 11.88 7.60
CA ALA A 156 7.91 12.74 7.24
C ALA A 156 7.66 12.83 5.71
N ASP A 157 8.66 12.48 4.90
CA ASP A 157 8.63 12.58 3.43
C ASP A 157 8.38 11.23 2.75
N GLY A 158 8.13 10.15 3.52
CA GLY A 158 7.84 8.82 3.00
C GLY A 158 9.07 7.97 2.71
N VAL A 159 10.25 8.37 3.21
CA VAL A 159 11.48 7.58 3.05
C VAL A 159 11.59 6.59 4.21
N LEU A 160 11.82 5.33 3.90
CA LEU A 160 11.98 4.27 4.88
C LEU A 160 13.19 4.56 5.77
N ILE A 161 12.98 4.61 7.09
CA ILE A 161 14.03 4.67 8.09
C ILE A 161 14.46 3.25 8.45
N THR A 162 13.48 2.38 8.73
CA THR A 162 13.73 0.98 9.09
C THR A 162 12.47 0.13 8.92
N ARG A 163 12.66 -1.17 8.73
CA ARG A 163 11.60 -2.19 8.73
C ARG A 163 11.96 -3.25 9.76
N TYR A 164 10.97 -3.71 10.52
CA TYR A 164 11.10 -4.83 11.44
C TYR A 164 10.21 -5.97 10.95
N VAL A 165 10.73 -7.20 10.91
CA VAL A 165 10.08 -8.43 10.47
C VAL A 165 10.31 -9.51 11.51
#